data_AF-A0A662I3Y5-F1
#
_entry.id   AF-A0A662I3Y5-F1
#
_cell.length_a   1.000
_cell.length_b   1.000
_cell.length_c   1.000
_cell.angle_alpha   90.00
_cell.angle_beta   90.00
_cell.angle_gamma   90.00
#
_symmetry.space_group_name_H-M   'P 1'
#
loop_
_entity.id
_entity.type
_entity.pdbx_description
1 polymer ?
#
loop_
_entity_poly.entity_id
_entity_poly.type
_entity_poly.pdbx_seq_one_letter_code
_entity_poly.pdbx_strand_id
1 'polypeptide(L)'
;MPAPGCFLLDPEVEEHSLDDLVSETMKIIKDQCTEPNNPWAVTGGTGHLSTSYAQLGTVAALLNLGAVDDAWRFLNEILKYAESTSLKYMLPEKVVLKSRREDYEKARREHEKRAPWLYTSVSEKLPGWPCNPGNLVHMSYFLFIVDLMCGISHSRDKITIKPRIPSSWNYFSVKNYFTRYGPVSYEYKKEQNTIHLTLRKPYVLAEVITGSLKGVSRALINNKKICFETLEFKGKTYIKLKVPEKIKIAEIVLILD
;
A
#
# COMPACT_ATOMS: atom_id res chain seq x y z
N MET A 1 2.20 19.37 17.16
CA MET A 1 1.91 17.93 17.35
C MET A 1 2.82 17.14 16.42
N PRO A 2 3.55 16.11 16.89
CA PRO A 2 4.19 15.17 15.97
C PRO A 2 3.10 14.57 15.06
N ALA A 3 3.38 14.48 13.76
CA ALA A 3 2.37 14.06 12.80
C ALA A 3 1.91 12.63 13.15
N PRO A 4 0.60 12.32 13.12
CA PRO A 4 0.08 10.99 13.45
C PRO A 4 0.69 9.83 12.65
N GLY A 5 1.34 10.11 11.51
CA GLY A 5 2.08 9.15 10.70
C GLY A 5 3.58 8.98 11.03
N CYS A 6 4.08 9.59 12.12
CA CYS A 6 5.49 9.50 12.52
C CYS A 6 5.87 8.16 13.16
N PHE A 7 4.94 7.24 13.37
CA PHE A 7 5.26 5.89 13.80
C PHE A 7 5.67 5.05 12.60
N LEU A 8 6.97 5.04 12.31
CA LEU A 8 7.57 3.92 11.60
C LEU A 8 7.41 2.72 12.54
N LEU A 9 6.41 1.88 12.25
CA LEU A 9 6.35 0.55 12.84
C LEU A 9 7.61 -0.17 12.35
N ASP A 10 8.52 -0.46 13.27
CA ASP A 10 9.66 -1.32 13.00
C ASP A 10 9.12 -2.65 12.46
N PRO A 11 9.52 -3.09 11.24
CA PRO A 11 9.04 -4.32 10.64
C PRO A 11 9.40 -5.58 11.44
N GLU A 12 10.29 -5.49 12.43
CA GLU A 12 10.62 -6.60 13.34
C GLU A 12 9.68 -6.69 14.55
N VAL A 13 8.85 -5.67 14.77
CA VAL A 13 7.90 -5.64 15.88
C VAL A 13 6.56 -6.21 15.39
N GLU A 14 6.50 -7.54 15.26
CA GLU A 14 5.23 -8.30 15.24
C GLU A 14 4.58 -8.29 16.64
N GLU A 15 4.43 -7.11 17.24
CA GLU A 15 3.77 -6.98 18.52
C GLU A 15 2.27 -6.81 18.29
N HIS A 16 1.53 -7.90 18.52
CA HIS A 16 0.08 -7.85 18.68
C HIS A 16 -0.37 -6.78 19.71
N SER A 17 0.52 -6.37 20.63
CA SER A 17 0.29 -5.26 21.58
C SER A 17 0.17 -3.87 20.95
N LEU A 18 0.64 -3.65 19.72
CA LEU A 18 0.56 -2.34 19.06
C LEU A 18 -0.64 -2.20 18.13
N ASP A 19 -1.28 -3.31 17.79
CA ASP A 19 -2.40 -3.34 16.85
C ASP A 19 -3.60 -2.50 17.32
N ASP A 20 -3.89 -2.53 18.62
CA ASP A 20 -5.01 -1.79 19.22
C ASP A 20 -4.72 -0.29 19.21
N LEU A 21 -3.49 0.11 19.56
CA LEU A 21 -3.03 1.50 19.50
C LEU A 21 -3.08 2.05 18.07
N VAL A 22 -2.59 1.26 17.09
CA VAL A 22 -2.64 1.64 15.67
C VAL A 22 -4.10 1.75 15.20
N SER A 23 -4.96 0.82 15.61
CA SER A 23 -6.39 0.84 15.26
C SER A 23 -7.10 2.07 15.81
N GLU A 24 -6.85 2.41 17.08
CA GLU A 24 -7.39 3.61 17.73
C GLU A 24 -6.85 4.89 17.07
N THR A 25 -5.56 4.94 16.77
CA THR A 25 -4.94 6.06 16.06
C THR A 25 -5.57 6.25 14.68
N MET A 26 -5.81 5.16 13.93
CA MET A 26 -6.46 5.25 12.61
C MET A 26 -7.90 5.74 12.72
N LYS A 27 -8.62 5.37 13.79
CA LYS A 27 -9.96 5.90 14.06
C LYS A 27 -9.91 7.42 14.27
N ILE A 28 -9.00 7.89 15.14
CA ILE A 28 -8.80 9.33 15.38
C ILE A 28 -8.44 10.05 14.08
N ILE A 29 -7.53 9.50 13.26
CA ILE A 29 -7.14 10.12 12.00
C ILE A 29 -8.34 10.28 11.08
N LYS A 30 -9.14 9.22 10.90
CA LYS A 30 -10.33 9.26 10.05
C LYS A 30 -11.36 10.26 10.55
N ASP A 31 -11.60 10.28 11.86
CA ASP A 31 -12.66 11.10 12.47
C ASP A 31 -12.28 12.58 12.61
N GLN A 32 -10.99 12.88 12.84
CA GLN A 32 -10.54 14.21 13.27
C GLN A 32 -9.43 14.80 12.40
N CYS A 33 -8.73 13.98 11.61
CA CYS A 33 -7.57 14.42 10.85
C CYS A 33 -7.73 14.34 9.34
N THR A 34 -8.95 14.19 8.83
CA THR A 34 -9.24 14.21 7.39
C THR A 34 -9.98 15.48 6.98
N GLU A 35 -10.00 15.79 5.68
CA GLU A 35 -10.82 16.88 5.17
C GLU A 35 -12.32 16.53 5.24
N PRO A 36 -13.19 17.46 5.68
CA PRO A 36 -14.64 17.22 5.74
C PRO A 36 -15.25 16.74 4.42
N ASN A 37 -14.71 17.23 3.30
CA ASN A 37 -15.20 16.92 1.96
C ASN A 37 -14.36 15.85 1.24
N ASN A 38 -13.29 15.35 1.88
CA ASN A 38 -12.46 14.28 1.35
C ASN A 38 -11.87 13.46 2.52
N PRO A 39 -12.57 12.38 2.95
CA PRO A 39 -12.15 11.57 4.10
C PRO A 39 -10.86 10.76 3.85
N TRP A 40 -10.28 10.85 2.65
CA TRP A 40 -9.06 10.16 2.26
C TRP A 40 -7.84 11.10 2.22
N ALA A 41 -8.02 12.37 2.56
CA ALA A 41 -6.99 13.40 2.61
C ALA A 41 -6.64 13.76 4.06
N VAL A 42 -5.44 13.41 4.53
CA VAL A 42 -5.01 13.68 5.92
C VAL A 42 -4.45 15.09 6.07
N THR A 43 -5.17 15.92 6.82
CA THR A 43 -4.84 17.34 7.00
C THR A 43 -4.93 17.84 8.45
N GLY A 44 -5.61 17.12 9.35
CA GLY A 44 -5.88 17.66 10.68
C GLY A 44 -6.90 18.81 10.68
N GLY A 45 -7.73 18.95 9.64
CA GLY A 45 -8.60 20.12 9.46
C GLY A 45 -7.82 21.41 9.12
N THR A 46 -6.52 21.30 8.84
CA THR A 46 -5.67 22.47 8.55
C THR A 46 -5.79 22.93 7.09
N GLY A 47 -6.54 22.26 6.21
CA GLY A 47 -6.62 22.64 4.79
C GLY A 47 -5.29 22.46 4.03
N HIS A 48 -4.33 21.74 4.60
CA HIS A 48 -3.12 21.31 3.95
C HIS A 48 -3.04 19.80 4.08
N LEU A 49 -2.84 19.07 2.98
CA LEU A 49 -2.28 17.72 3.10
C LEU A 49 -0.90 17.94 3.72
N SER A 50 -0.82 17.65 5.02
CA SER A 50 0.42 17.71 5.78
C SER A 50 1.48 16.93 5.01
N THR A 51 2.75 17.31 5.20
CA THR A 51 3.90 16.74 4.48
C THR A 51 3.67 15.26 4.16
N SER A 52 3.83 14.83 2.91
CA SER A 52 3.41 13.51 2.40
C SER A 52 3.67 12.34 3.36
N TYR A 53 4.66 12.44 4.24
CA TYR A 53 4.84 11.60 5.44
C TYR A 53 3.57 11.22 6.21
N ALA A 54 2.72 12.16 6.62
CA ALA A 54 1.57 11.83 7.46
C ALA A 54 0.58 10.96 6.68
N GLN A 55 0.34 11.32 5.42
CA GLN A 55 -0.49 10.56 4.49
C GLN A 55 0.09 9.15 4.28
N LEU A 56 1.38 9.04 3.98
CA LEU A 56 2.08 7.76 3.75
C LEU A 56 2.14 6.90 5.03
N GLY A 57 2.32 7.51 6.21
CA GLY A 57 2.28 6.83 7.50
C GLY A 57 0.91 6.20 7.76
N THR A 58 -0.18 6.93 7.47
CA THR A 58 -1.55 6.38 7.51
C THR A 58 -1.72 5.18 6.58
N VAL A 59 -1.17 5.25 5.35
CA VAL A 59 -1.20 4.13 4.40
C VAL A 59 -0.48 2.90 4.98
N ALA A 60 0.74 3.06 5.50
CA ALA A 60 1.52 1.97 6.06
C ALA A 60 0.81 1.31 7.27
N ALA A 61 0.26 2.13 8.17
CA ALA A 61 -0.52 1.65 9.32
C ALA A 61 -1.75 0.83 8.87
N LEU A 62 -2.54 1.34 7.93
CA LEU A 62 -3.71 0.63 7.40
C LEU A 62 -3.33 -0.68 6.70
N LEU A 63 -2.20 -0.71 5.98
CA LEU A 63 -1.69 -1.95 5.37
C LEU A 63 -1.33 -2.99 6.44
N ASN A 64 -0.71 -2.58 7.55
CA ASN A 64 -0.37 -3.48 8.67
C ASN A 64 -1.63 -4.00 9.39
N LEU A 65 -2.67 -3.19 9.52
CA LEU A 65 -3.99 -3.61 10.02
C LEU A 65 -4.78 -4.49 9.04
N GLY A 66 -4.29 -4.71 7.81
CA GLY A 66 -5.03 -5.44 6.78
C GLY A 66 -6.23 -4.67 6.21
N ALA A 67 -6.30 -3.35 6.42
CA ALA A 67 -7.28 -2.44 5.84
C ALA A 67 -6.81 -1.95 4.46
N VAL A 68 -6.53 -2.90 3.55
CA VAL A 68 -5.84 -2.64 2.27
C VAL A 68 -6.59 -1.67 1.36
N ASP A 69 -7.92 -1.79 1.28
CA ASP A 69 -8.72 -0.90 0.42
C ASP A 69 -8.73 0.55 0.91
N ASP A 70 -8.80 0.75 2.23
CA ASP A 70 -8.69 2.09 2.80
C ASP A 70 -7.28 2.64 2.58
N ALA A 71 -6.24 1.83 2.83
CA ALA A 71 -4.86 2.22 2.56
C ALA A 71 -4.69 2.68 1.10
N TRP A 72 -5.28 1.96 0.15
CA TRP A 72 -5.27 2.34 -1.26
C TRP A 72 -5.98 3.67 -1.52
N ARG A 73 -7.14 3.92 -0.90
CA ARG A 73 -7.85 5.21 -1.05
C ARG A 73 -7.00 6.38 -0.56
N PHE A 74 -6.38 6.25 0.61
CA PHE A 74 -5.44 7.26 1.12
C PHE A 74 -4.21 7.43 0.20
N LEU A 75 -3.60 6.35 -0.27
CA LEU A 75 -2.44 6.42 -1.17
C LEU A 75 -2.80 7.09 -2.51
N ASN A 76 -3.95 6.71 -3.08
CA ASN A 76 -4.41 7.22 -4.37
C ASN A 76 -4.65 8.75 -4.33
N GLU A 77 -5.04 9.31 -3.19
CA GLU A 77 -5.18 10.77 -3.07
C GLU A 77 -3.86 11.49 -3.30
N ILE A 78 -2.73 11.00 -2.79
CA ILE A 78 -1.43 11.67 -2.98
C ILE A 78 -0.82 11.39 -4.35
N LEU A 79 -1.07 10.20 -4.93
CA LEU A 79 -0.56 9.83 -6.25
C LEU A 79 -1.10 10.72 -7.38
N LYS A 80 -2.38 11.12 -7.31
CA LYS A 80 -2.97 12.05 -8.28
C LYS A 80 -2.19 13.37 -8.39
N TYR A 81 -1.62 13.84 -7.28
CA TYR A 81 -0.79 15.06 -7.27
C TYR A 81 0.62 14.83 -7.80
N ALA A 82 1.17 13.62 -7.69
CA ALA A 82 2.43 13.30 -8.35
C ALA A 82 2.25 13.31 -9.88
N GLU A 83 1.16 12.69 -10.35
CA GLU A 83 0.79 12.60 -11.78
C GLU A 83 0.41 13.95 -12.40
N SER A 84 -0.01 14.92 -11.59
CA SER A 84 -0.38 16.26 -12.08
C SER A 84 0.83 17.17 -12.37
N THR A 85 2.03 16.73 -11.99
CA THR A 85 3.28 17.44 -12.24
C THR A 85 4.12 16.74 -13.32
N SER A 86 5.07 17.47 -13.91
CA SER A 86 6.05 16.91 -14.84
C SER A 86 7.01 15.92 -14.15
N LEU A 87 7.08 15.89 -12.82
CA LEU A 87 7.91 14.97 -12.05
C LEU A 87 7.12 13.72 -11.64
N LYS A 88 6.82 12.88 -12.65
CA LYS A 88 6.06 11.63 -12.50
C LYS A 88 6.65 10.62 -11.50
N TYR A 89 7.90 10.82 -11.09
CA TYR A 89 8.64 9.92 -10.19
C TYR A 89 8.79 10.49 -8.76
N MET A 90 8.16 11.63 -8.44
CA MET A 90 8.27 12.25 -7.13
C MET A 90 6.90 12.60 -6.58
N LEU A 91 6.69 12.28 -5.31
CA LEU A 91 5.50 12.73 -4.61
C LEU A 91 5.64 14.21 -4.25
N PRO A 92 4.54 14.97 -4.19
CA PRO A 92 4.57 16.32 -3.62
C PRO A 92 5.14 16.29 -2.21
N GLU A 93 5.90 17.30 -1.80
CA GLU A 93 6.28 17.43 -0.39
C GLU A 93 5.06 17.75 0.45
N LYS A 94 4.22 18.67 -0.04
CA LYS A 94 2.99 19.17 0.57
C LYS A 94 1.98 19.45 -0.51
N VAL A 95 0.68 19.41 -0.19
CA VAL A 95 -0.36 20.00 -1.02
C VAL A 95 -1.10 21.08 -0.25
N VAL A 96 -1.23 22.27 -0.83
CA VAL A 96 -2.02 23.37 -0.27
C VAL A 96 -3.41 23.34 -0.89
N LEU A 97 -4.46 23.11 -0.10
CA LEU A 97 -5.81 22.99 -0.65
C LEU A 97 -6.39 24.36 -1.00
N LYS A 98 -7.26 24.39 -2.02
CA LYS A 98 -7.96 25.60 -2.49
C LYS A 98 -8.89 26.20 -1.44
N SER A 99 -9.29 25.43 -0.43
CA SER A 99 -10.03 25.91 0.73
C SER A 99 -9.27 26.99 1.52
N ARG A 100 -7.93 27.02 1.41
CA ARG A 100 -7.06 28.07 1.96
C ARG A 100 -6.61 29.03 0.87
N ARG A 101 -7.52 29.89 0.40
CA ARG A 101 -7.31 30.71 -0.82
C ARG A 101 -6.03 31.53 -0.81
N GLU A 102 -5.72 32.24 0.28
CA GLU A 102 -4.52 33.07 0.36
C GLU A 102 -3.23 32.23 0.29
N ASP A 103 -3.16 31.17 1.09
CA ASP A 103 -2.02 30.24 1.09
C ASP A 103 -1.86 29.54 -0.25
N TYR A 104 -2.97 29.14 -0.88
CA TYR A 104 -3.01 28.53 -2.21
C TYR A 104 -2.42 29.47 -3.24
N GLU A 105 -2.94 30.71 -3.34
CA GLU A 105 -2.48 31.70 -4.32
C GLU A 105 -1.02 32.12 -4.08
N LYS A 106 -0.58 32.15 -2.82
CA LYS A 106 0.82 32.40 -2.48
C LYS A 106 1.71 31.23 -2.93
N ALA A 107 1.41 30.01 -2.49
CA ALA A 107 2.19 28.82 -2.81
C ALA A 107 2.24 28.60 -4.34
N ARG A 108 1.11 28.76 -5.02
CA ARG A 108 1.03 28.69 -6.47
C ARG A 108 1.98 29.67 -7.14
N ARG A 109 1.88 30.97 -6.84
CA ARG A 109 2.74 32.00 -7.45
C ARG A 109 4.22 31.76 -7.17
N GLU A 110 4.57 31.40 -5.93
CA GLU A 110 5.95 31.14 -5.54
C GLU A 110 6.53 29.93 -6.28
N HIS A 111 5.80 28.82 -6.33
CA HIS A 111 6.28 27.59 -6.96
C HIS A 111 6.25 27.66 -8.49
N GLU A 112 5.21 28.25 -9.10
CA GLU A 112 5.18 28.51 -10.56
C GLU A 112 6.32 29.45 -10.97
N LYS A 113 6.64 30.48 -10.18
CA LYS A 113 7.77 31.38 -10.49
C LYS A 113 9.12 30.65 -10.38
N ARG A 114 9.27 29.77 -9.39
CA ARG A 114 10.53 29.06 -9.13
C ARG A 114 10.80 27.92 -10.12
N ALA A 115 9.76 27.18 -10.49
CA ALA A 115 9.86 26.00 -11.34
C ALA A 115 8.64 25.85 -12.27
N PRO A 116 8.41 26.79 -13.22
CA PRO A 116 7.22 26.78 -14.07
C PRO A 116 7.10 25.52 -14.93
N TRP A 117 8.23 24.94 -15.36
CA TRP A 117 8.28 23.71 -16.16
C TRP A 117 7.76 22.46 -15.43
N LEU A 118 7.60 22.55 -14.10
CA LEU A 118 7.14 21.45 -13.28
C LEU A 118 5.62 21.28 -13.31
N TYR A 119 4.89 22.37 -13.52
CA TYR A 119 3.45 22.41 -13.31
C TYR A 119 2.71 22.36 -14.65
N THR A 120 1.67 21.52 -14.71
CA THR A 120 0.85 21.34 -15.91
C THR A 120 -0.59 21.74 -15.64
N SER A 121 -1.40 21.89 -16.70
CA SER A 121 -2.83 22.18 -16.59
C SER A 121 -3.64 21.11 -15.84
N VAL A 122 -3.08 19.91 -15.63
CA VAL A 122 -3.70 18.86 -14.82
C VAL A 122 -3.74 19.26 -13.34
N SER A 123 -2.66 19.90 -12.84
CA SER A 123 -2.56 20.39 -11.45
C SER A 123 -3.73 21.31 -11.09
N GLU A 124 -4.13 22.17 -12.01
CA GLU A 124 -5.21 23.14 -11.82
C GLU A 124 -6.59 22.51 -11.59
N LYS A 125 -6.80 21.27 -12.04
CA LYS A 125 -8.08 20.57 -11.87
C LYS A 125 -8.22 19.91 -10.50
N LEU A 126 -7.11 19.76 -9.77
CA LEU A 126 -7.11 19.16 -8.44
C LEU A 126 -7.61 20.15 -7.37
N PRO A 127 -8.09 19.65 -6.22
CA PRO A 127 -8.60 20.50 -5.14
C PRO A 127 -7.49 21.24 -4.36
N GLY A 128 -6.23 21.17 -4.79
CA GLY A 128 -5.10 21.85 -4.16
C GLY A 128 -3.88 21.93 -5.07
N TRP A 129 -2.85 22.65 -4.62
CA TRP A 129 -1.61 22.88 -5.34
C TRP A 129 -0.46 22.02 -4.76
N PRO A 130 0.22 21.20 -5.58
CA PRO A 130 1.38 20.44 -5.14
C PRO A 130 2.63 21.32 -5.00
N CYS A 131 3.29 21.24 -3.86
CA CYS A 131 4.55 21.93 -3.58
C CYS A 131 5.73 20.97 -3.82
N ASN A 132 6.57 21.27 -4.82
CA ASN A 132 7.72 20.46 -5.23
C ASN A 132 8.92 21.32 -5.70
N PRO A 133 10.14 20.74 -5.77
CA PRO A 133 10.56 19.47 -5.15
C PRO A 133 11.00 19.66 -3.69
N GLY A 134 10.56 18.75 -2.81
CA GLY A 134 11.03 18.70 -1.42
C GLY A 134 12.30 17.87 -1.23
N ASN A 135 12.62 17.54 0.03
CA ASN A 135 13.83 16.82 0.43
C ASN A 135 13.87 15.31 0.10
N LEU A 136 13.00 14.81 -0.78
CA LEU A 136 12.89 13.40 -1.25
C LEU A 136 12.69 12.31 -0.19
N VAL A 137 12.72 12.61 1.11
CA VAL A 137 12.60 11.59 2.16
C VAL A 137 11.25 10.85 2.04
N HIS A 138 10.19 11.48 1.51
CA HIS A 138 8.89 10.87 1.23
C HIS A 138 8.96 9.72 0.21
N MET A 139 9.96 9.70 -0.68
CA MET A 139 10.16 8.61 -1.63
C MET A 139 10.60 7.32 -0.92
N SER A 140 11.39 7.42 0.15
CA SER A 140 11.75 6.24 0.95
C SER A 140 10.52 5.62 1.63
N TYR A 141 9.60 6.45 2.14
CA TYR A 141 8.33 6.01 2.71
C TYR A 141 7.41 5.38 1.64
N PHE A 142 7.38 5.94 0.44
CA PHE A 142 6.65 5.35 -0.67
C PHE A 142 7.21 3.98 -1.05
N LEU A 143 8.53 3.84 -1.17
CA LEU A 143 9.16 2.54 -1.46
C LEU A 143 8.87 1.51 -0.35
N PHE A 144 8.85 1.93 0.91
CA PHE A 144 8.44 1.09 2.02
C PHE A 144 6.97 0.63 1.88
N ILE A 145 6.04 1.52 1.51
CA ILE A 145 4.65 1.13 1.23
C ILE A 145 4.57 0.12 0.08
N VAL A 146 5.33 0.34 -0.99
CA VAL A 146 5.39 -0.60 -2.13
C VAL A 146 5.91 -1.96 -1.65
N ASP A 147 6.92 -1.98 -0.78
CA ASP A 147 7.43 -3.20 -0.17
C ASP A 147 6.36 -3.95 0.66
N LEU A 148 5.61 -3.23 1.49
CA LEU A 148 4.46 -3.78 2.23
C LEU A 148 3.38 -4.33 1.29
N MET A 149 3.10 -3.68 0.17
CA MET A 149 2.14 -4.14 -0.84
C MET A 149 2.61 -5.42 -1.56
N CYS A 150 3.90 -5.49 -1.90
CA CYS A 150 4.54 -6.72 -2.40
C CYS A 150 4.42 -7.86 -1.38
N GLY A 151 4.54 -7.55 -0.09
CA GLY A 151 4.28 -8.49 0.99
C GLY A 151 5.18 -9.72 0.95
N ILE A 152 6.44 -9.55 0.55
CA ILE A 152 7.44 -10.61 0.54
C ILE A 152 8.27 -10.46 1.80
N SER A 153 8.29 -11.48 2.64
CA SER A 153 9.17 -11.54 3.81
C SER A 153 9.87 -12.88 3.89
N HIS A 154 10.87 -13.00 4.76
CA HIS A 154 11.63 -14.22 4.92
C HIS A 154 11.97 -14.48 6.38
N SER A 155 12.07 -15.76 6.72
CA SER A 155 12.64 -16.25 7.98
C SER A 155 13.75 -17.25 7.66
N ARG A 156 14.31 -17.93 8.66
CA ARG A 156 15.53 -18.76 8.53
C ARG A 156 15.43 -19.92 7.53
N ASP A 157 14.23 -20.40 7.25
CA ASP A 157 13.98 -21.62 6.46
C ASP A 157 12.85 -21.47 5.43
N LYS A 158 12.20 -20.30 5.36
CA LYS A 158 11.08 -20.06 4.44
C LYS A 158 10.99 -18.61 3.96
N ILE A 159 10.31 -18.46 2.83
CA ILE A 159 9.81 -17.19 2.31
C ILE A 159 8.30 -17.14 2.54
N THR A 160 7.79 -15.99 2.96
CA THR A 160 6.36 -15.74 3.06
C THR A 160 5.95 -14.74 1.99
N ILE A 161 4.90 -15.09 1.24
CA ILE A 161 4.29 -14.25 0.21
C ILE A 161 2.88 -13.90 0.71
N LYS A 162 2.68 -12.67 1.17
CA LYS A 162 1.42 -12.14 1.67
C LYS A 162 1.07 -10.83 0.95
N PRO A 163 0.65 -10.88 -0.32
CA PRO A 163 0.38 -9.67 -1.11
C PRO A 163 -0.74 -8.85 -0.48
N ARG A 164 -0.53 -7.54 -0.34
CA ARG A 164 -1.56 -6.61 0.17
C ARG A 164 -2.14 -5.82 -0.99
N ILE A 165 -2.94 -6.53 -1.81
CA ILE A 165 -3.48 -6.03 -3.07
C ILE A 165 -4.89 -5.44 -2.82
N PRO A 166 -5.17 -4.21 -3.29
CA PRO A 166 -6.52 -3.64 -3.20
C PRO A 166 -7.54 -4.50 -3.94
N SER A 167 -8.76 -4.63 -3.40
CA SER A 167 -9.79 -5.52 -3.93
C SER A 167 -10.29 -5.12 -5.33
N SER A 168 -10.07 -3.85 -5.71
CA SER A 168 -10.35 -3.29 -7.04
C SER A 168 -9.32 -3.67 -8.11
N TRP A 169 -8.17 -4.24 -7.72
CA TRP A 169 -7.12 -4.63 -8.66
C TRP A 169 -7.32 -6.08 -9.09
N ASN A 170 -7.56 -6.28 -10.39
CA ASN A 170 -7.67 -7.62 -10.97
C ASN A 170 -6.31 -8.22 -11.32
N TYR A 171 -5.25 -7.41 -11.34
CA TYR A 171 -3.90 -7.82 -11.72
C TYR A 171 -2.87 -7.12 -10.84
N PHE A 172 -1.86 -7.88 -10.40
CA PHE A 172 -0.66 -7.34 -9.76
C PHE A 172 0.54 -8.23 -10.08
N SER A 173 1.72 -7.64 -10.28
CA SER A 173 2.92 -8.43 -10.55
C SER A 173 4.14 -7.85 -9.84
N VAL A 174 4.94 -8.75 -9.30
CA VAL A 174 6.25 -8.47 -8.71
C VAL A 174 7.28 -9.28 -9.49
N LYS A 175 8.31 -8.60 -9.99
CA LYS A 175 9.38 -9.22 -10.78
C LYS A 175 10.72 -9.04 -10.08
N ASN A 176 11.48 -10.13 -9.96
CA ASN A 176 12.85 -10.15 -9.45
C ASN A 176 13.05 -9.45 -8.09
N TYR A 177 12.11 -9.62 -7.16
CA TYR A 177 12.28 -9.15 -5.80
C TYR A 177 13.40 -9.93 -5.11
N PHE A 178 14.46 -9.26 -4.67
CA PHE A 178 15.62 -9.91 -4.10
C PHE A 178 15.37 -10.35 -2.66
N THR A 179 15.66 -11.61 -2.36
CA THR A 179 15.66 -12.16 -1.00
C THR A 179 17.03 -12.77 -0.71
N ARG A 180 17.31 -13.08 0.56
CA ARG A 180 18.53 -13.80 0.97
C ARG A 180 18.74 -15.17 0.27
N TYR A 181 17.67 -15.77 -0.27
CA TYR A 181 17.72 -17.07 -0.96
C TYR A 181 17.84 -16.92 -2.47
N GLY A 182 17.74 -15.70 -3.00
CA GLY A 182 17.65 -15.40 -4.42
C GLY A 182 16.36 -14.67 -4.79
N PRO A 183 16.18 -14.37 -6.09
CA PRO A 183 15.05 -13.58 -6.57
C PRO A 183 13.72 -14.36 -6.49
N VAL A 184 12.67 -13.64 -6.10
CA VAL A 184 11.29 -14.11 -6.09
C VAL A 184 10.48 -13.24 -7.06
N SER A 185 9.56 -13.86 -7.79
CA SER A 185 8.58 -13.15 -8.60
C SER A 185 7.22 -13.78 -8.41
N TYR A 186 6.16 -12.98 -8.39
CA TYR A 186 4.83 -13.53 -8.47
C TYR A 186 3.90 -12.66 -9.33
N GLU A 187 2.92 -13.30 -9.92
CA GLU A 187 1.82 -12.67 -10.63
C GLU A 187 0.52 -13.07 -9.97
N TYR A 188 -0.33 -12.09 -9.68
CA TYR A 188 -1.68 -12.25 -9.15
C TYR A 188 -2.68 -11.82 -10.21
N LYS A 189 -3.68 -12.68 -10.46
CA LYS A 189 -4.82 -12.43 -11.32
C LYS A 189 -6.09 -12.83 -10.60
N LYS A 190 -7.07 -11.92 -10.55
CA LYS A 190 -8.39 -12.15 -9.98
C LYS A 190 -9.43 -12.14 -11.09
N GLU A 191 -10.21 -13.20 -11.12
CA GLU A 191 -11.40 -13.33 -11.94
C GLU A 191 -12.62 -13.47 -11.02
N GLN A 192 -13.81 -13.62 -11.60
CA GLN A 192 -15.07 -13.58 -10.83
C GLN A 192 -15.10 -14.59 -9.67
N ASN A 193 -14.71 -15.85 -9.92
CA ASN A 193 -14.75 -16.94 -8.95
C ASN A 193 -13.40 -17.63 -8.74
N THR A 194 -12.32 -17.07 -9.30
CA THR A 194 -10.99 -17.66 -9.22
C THR A 194 -9.92 -16.63 -8.93
N ILE A 195 -8.90 -17.07 -8.21
CA ILE A 195 -7.65 -16.33 -8.04
C ILE A 195 -6.53 -17.21 -8.56
N HIS A 196 -5.78 -16.66 -9.51
CA HIS A 196 -4.58 -17.27 -10.07
C HIS A 196 -3.36 -16.56 -9.51
N LEU A 197 -2.43 -17.35 -8.95
CA LEU A 197 -1.15 -16.85 -8.49
C LEU A 197 -0.02 -17.70 -9.08
N THR A 198 0.81 -17.09 -9.93
CA THR A 198 2.02 -17.74 -10.46
C THR A 198 3.21 -17.28 -9.64
N LEU A 199 3.82 -18.18 -8.87
CA LEU A 199 4.99 -17.92 -8.04
C LEU A 199 6.24 -18.52 -8.68
N ARG A 200 7.31 -17.73 -8.80
CA ARG A 200 8.67 -18.17 -9.14
C ARG A 200 9.58 -17.89 -7.94
N LYS A 201 10.24 -18.92 -7.41
CA LYS A 201 11.03 -18.81 -6.17
C LYS A 201 12.30 -19.67 -6.21
N PRO A 202 13.29 -19.38 -5.34
CA PRO A 202 14.45 -20.26 -5.13
C PRO A 202 14.06 -21.59 -4.44
N TYR A 203 15.03 -22.49 -4.27
CA TYR A 203 14.87 -23.78 -3.58
C TYR A 203 14.74 -23.59 -2.05
N VAL A 204 13.62 -23.02 -1.63
CA VAL A 204 13.26 -22.78 -0.23
C VAL A 204 11.76 -22.94 -0.09
N LEU A 205 11.26 -23.33 1.10
CA LEU A 205 9.83 -23.43 1.35
C LEU A 205 9.20 -22.03 1.16
N ALA A 206 8.04 -21.98 0.51
CA ALA A 206 7.26 -20.75 0.49
C ALA A 206 5.88 -20.95 1.12
N GLU A 207 5.49 -20.02 1.99
CA GLU A 207 4.12 -19.90 2.49
C GLU A 207 3.43 -18.77 1.74
N VAL A 208 2.35 -19.08 1.03
CA VAL A 208 1.54 -18.10 0.33
C VAL A 208 0.29 -17.85 1.17
N ILE A 209 0.10 -16.60 1.59
CA ILE A 209 -1.06 -16.14 2.35
C ILE A 209 -1.82 -15.17 1.46
N THR A 210 -3.07 -15.47 1.14
CA THR A 210 -3.89 -14.61 0.30
C THR A 210 -4.30 -13.32 1.02
N GLY A 211 -4.90 -12.39 0.29
CA GLY A 211 -5.74 -11.36 0.91
C GLY A 211 -6.98 -11.97 1.58
N SER A 212 -7.81 -11.12 2.19
CA SER A 212 -9.10 -11.54 2.75
C SER A 212 -10.02 -12.08 1.65
N LEU A 213 -10.57 -13.27 1.85
CA LEU A 213 -11.48 -13.94 0.92
C LEU A 213 -12.81 -14.26 1.61
N LYS A 214 -13.89 -14.40 0.81
CA LYS A 214 -15.22 -14.78 1.31
C LYS A 214 -15.36 -16.28 1.59
N GLY A 215 -14.46 -17.10 1.05
CA GLY A 215 -14.50 -18.55 1.10
C GLY A 215 -13.64 -19.14 -0.02
N VAL A 216 -13.14 -20.36 0.17
CA VAL A 216 -12.37 -21.12 -0.83
C VAL A 216 -12.84 -22.56 -0.78
N SER A 217 -13.50 -23.02 -1.84
CA SER A 217 -13.93 -24.41 -1.99
C SER A 217 -12.77 -25.35 -2.29
N ARG A 218 -11.79 -24.88 -3.07
CA ARG A 218 -10.70 -25.72 -3.58
C ARG A 218 -9.46 -24.92 -3.92
N ALA A 219 -8.29 -25.49 -3.61
CA ALA A 219 -6.99 -24.99 -4.02
C ALA A 219 -6.24 -26.01 -4.87
N LEU A 220 -5.52 -25.52 -5.88
CA LEU A 220 -4.68 -26.30 -6.79
C LEU A 220 -3.26 -25.72 -6.82
N ILE A 221 -2.25 -26.58 -6.92
CA ILE A 221 -0.89 -26.21 -7.35
C ILE A 221 -0.54 -27.07 -8.56
N ASN A 222 -0.18 -26.43 -9.68
CA ASN A 222 0.16 -27.11 -10.94
C ASN A 222 -0.90 -28.16 -11.30
N ASN A 223 -2.18 -27.77 -11.26
CA ASN A 223 -3.38 -28.59 -11.50
C ASN A 223 -3.62 -29.76 -10.52
N LYS A 224 -2.83 -29.89 -9.44
CA LYS A 224 -3.05 -30.91 -8.39
C LYS A 224 -3.75 -30.30 -7.19
N LYS A 225 -4.78 -30.97 -6.67
CA LYS A 225 -5.47 -30.56 -5.45
C LYS A 225 -4.52 -30.59 -4.27
N ILE A 226 -4.53 -29.53 -3.47
CA ILE A 226 -3.73 -29.42 -2.25
C ILE A 226 -4.62 -29.08 -1.06
N CYS A 227 -4.13 -29.40 0.14
CA CYS A 227 -4.69 -28.89 1.37
C CYS A 227 -4.24 -27.45 1.59
N PHE A 228 -5.09 -26.67 2.25
CA PHE A 228 -4.81 -25.31 2.67
C PHE A 228 -5.26 -25.13 4.11
N GLU A 229 -4.68 -24.15 4.78
CA GLU A 229 -5.05 -23.75 6.13
C GLU A 229 -5.87 -22.47 6.04
N THR A 230 -7.00 -22.45 6.74
CA THR A 230 -7.83 -21.26 6.89
C THR A 230 -7.40 -20.52 8.16
N LEU A 231 -7.06 -19.25 8.02
CA LEU A 231 -6.68 -18.37 9.11
C LEU A 231 -7.78 -17.32 9.31
N GLU A 232 -8.27 -17.20 10.53
CA GLU A 232 -9.22 -16.15 10.92
C GLU A 232 -8.49 -15.05 11.66
N PHE A 233 -8.60 -13.81 11.17
CA PHE A 233 -8.01 -12.65 11.84
C PHE A 233 -8.94 -11.45 11.74
N LYS A 234 -9.36 -10.91 12.89
CA LYS A 234 -10.27 -9.75 12.99
C LYS A 234 -11.53 -9.89 12.12
N GLY A 235 -12.14 -11.08 12.11
CA GLY A 235 -13.35 -11.39 11.34
C GLY A 235 -13.15 -11.50 9.83
N LYS A 236 -11.90 -11.65 9.38
CA LYS A 236 -11.54 -11.87 7.99
C LYS A 236 -10.87 -13.24 7.83
N THR A 237 -11.28 -13.95 6.79
CA THR A 237 -10.72 -15.24 6.41
C THR A 237 -9.56 -15.05 5.43
N TYR A 238 -8.42 -15.68 5.73
CA TYR A 238 -7.23 -15.75 4.89
C TYR A 238 -6.90 -17.21 4.59
N ILE A 239 -6.32 -17.47 3.42
CA ILE A 239 -5.90 -18.82 3.04
C ILE A 239 -4.40 -18.90 3.02
N LYS A 240 -3.86 -19.89 3.72
CA LYS A 240 -2.43 -20.18 3.78
C LYS A 240 -2.13 -21.50 3.06
N LEU A 241 -1.17 -21.44 2.15
CA LEU A 241 -0.75 -22.53 1.27
C LEU A 241 0.75 -22.74 1.41
N LYS A 242 1.20 -23.98 1.39
CA LYS A 242 2.63 -24.32 1.38
C LYS A 242 3.05 -24.74 -0.02
N VAL A 243 4.05 -24.05 -0.56
CA VAL A 243 4.72 -24.40 -1.82
C VAL A 243 6.07 -25.05 -1.48
N PRO A 244 6.23 -26.36 -1.69
CA PRO A 244 7.45 -27.08 -1.34
C PRO A 244 8.72 -26.52 -1.99
N GLU A 245 9.86 -26.72 -1.34
CA GLU A 245 11.19 -26.30 -1.81
C GLU A 245 11.48 -26.71 -3.26
N LYS A 246 11.16 -27.96 -3.60
CA LYS A 246 11.37 -28.56 -4.93
C LYS A 246 10.58 -27.90 -6.06
N ILE A 247 9.51 -27.15 -5.75
CA ILE A 247 8.69 -26.46 -6.75
C ILE A 247 9.24 -25.05 -6.95
N LYS A 248 9.99 -24.84 -8.04
CA LYS A 248 10.51 -23.52 -8.44
C LYS A 248 9.45 -22.60 -9.02
N ILE A 249 8.51 -23.17 -9.77
CA ILE A 249 7.40 -22.47 -10.40
C ILE A 249 6.10 -23.15 -9.94
N ALA A 250 5.27 -22.40 -9.24
CA ALA A 250 3.97 -22.86 -8.76
C ALA A 250 2.86 -22.02 -9.40
N GLU A 251 1.98 -22.70 -10.12
CA GLU A 251 0.71 -22.15 -10.60
C GLU A 251 -0.36 -22.51 -9.58
N ILE A 252 -0.71 -21.54 -8.76
CA ILE A 252 -1.71 -21.67 -7.70
C ILE A 252 -3.04 -21.19 -8.24
N VAL A 253 -4.08 -22.01 -8.09
CA VAL A 253 -5.45 -21.62 -8.43
C VAL A 253 -6.34 -21.83 -7.21
N LEU A 254 -7.02 -20.78 -6.79
CA LEU A 254 -8.02 -20.81 -5.73
C LEU A 254 -9.39 -20.63 -6.36
N ILE A 255 -10.30 -21.54 -6.05
CA ILE A 255 -11.69 -21.49 -6.47
C ILE A 255 -12.50 -20.99 -5.27
N LEU A 256 -13.17 -19.86 -5.46
CA LEU A 256 -13.96 -19.19 -4.42
C LEU A 256 -15.36 -19.80 -4.34
N ASP A 257 -16.01 -19.63 -3.19
CA ASP A 257 -17.42 -19.99 -2.97
C ASP A 257 -18.39 -18.94 -3.55
#